data_AF-A0A3M1LKX0-F1
#
_entry.id   AF-A0A3M1LKX0-F1
#
_cell.length_a   1.000
_cell.length_b   1.000
_cell.length_c   1.000
_cell.angle_alpha   90.00
_cell.angle_beta   90.00
_cell.angle_gamma   90.00
#
_symmetry.space_group_name_H-M   'P 1'
#
loop_
_entity.id
_entity.type
_entity.pdbx_description
1 polymer ?
#
loop_
_entity_poly.entity_id
_entity_poly.type
_entity_poly.pdbx_seq_one_letter_code
_entity_poly.pdbx_strand_id
1 'polypeptide(L)'
;IKEADIIIDGIFGIGIKGKIREPHATIIDLINSSSAYKVAVDVPSGLDPDTGMILDKCVKADVTITFHKAKHGLLKNDACGKIIICHIGIPPEADKDDP
;
A
#
# COMPACT_ATOMS: atom_id res chain seq x y z
N ILE A 1 -12.37 -2.87 -14.51
CA ILE A 1 -11.93 -1.63 -13.80
C ILE A 1 -12.78 -0.41 -14.15
N LYS A 2 -13.12 -0.15 -15.43
CA LYS A 2 -13.81 1.11 -15.84
C LYS A 2 -15.18 1.39 -15.19
N GLU A 3 -15.87 0.37 -14.68
CA GLU A 3 -17.18 0.51 -14.01
C GLU A 3 -17.09 0.31 -12.50
N ALA A 4 -15.89 0.14 -11.94
CA ALA A 4 -15.73 -0.05 -10.50
C ALA A 4 -15.81 1.30 -9.78
N ASP A 5 -16.64 1.39 -8.75
CA ASP A 5 -16.66 2.55 -7.85
C ASP A 5 -15.48 2.54 -6.88
N ILE A 6 -15.03 1.34 -6.49
CA ILE A 6 -13.93 1.10 -5.55
C ILE A 6 -12.97 0.06 -6.10
N ILE A 7 -11.66 0.29 -5.94
CA ILE A 7 -10.60 -0.68 -6.24
C ILE A 7 -9.83 -0.97 -4.97
N ILE A 8 -9.68 -2.27 -4.66
CA ILE A 8 -8.87 -2.73 -3.54
C ILE A 8 -7.53 -3.23 -4.10
N ASP A 9 -6.47 -2.52 -3.76
CA ASP A 9 -5.10 -2.91 -4.04
C ASP A 9 -4.57 -3.82 -2.92
N GLY A 10 -4.46 -5.10 -3.26
CA GLY A 10 -3.77 -6.11 -2.45
C GLY A 10 -2.82 -6.94 -3.30
N ILE A 11 -2.23 -6.34 -4.34
CA ILE A 11 -1.36 -7.06 -5.29
C ILE A 11 -0.05 -7.43 -4.60
N PHE A 12 0.59 -6.47 -3.92
CA PHE A 12 1.85 -6.63 -3.21
C PHE A 12 1.81 -5.95 -1.84
N GLY A 13 2.37 -6.63 -0.83
CA GLY A 13 2.66 -6.03 0.47
C GLY A 13 4.17 -5.78 0.64
N ILE A 14 4.68 -5.97 1.86
CA ILE A 14 6.07 -5.69 2.24
C ILE A 14 7.16 -6.53 1.53
N GLY A 15 6.79 -7.57 0.79
CA GLY A 15 7.73 -8.53 0.20
C GLY A 15 8.31 -8.14 -1.16
N ILE A 16 7.88 -7.02 -1.75
CA ILE A 16 8.31 -6.66 -3.11
C ILE A 16 9.74 -6.12 -3.14
N LYS A 17 10.52 -6.58 -4.12
CA LYS A 17 11.89 -6.11 -4.37
C LYS A 17 12.10 -5.89 -5.86
N GLY A 18 12.76 -4.79 -6.21
CA GLY A 18 13.09 -4.47 -7.59
C GLY A 18 11.89 -4.00 -8.41
N LYS A 19 12.07 -3.93 -9.74
CA LYS A 19 11.05 -3.39 -10.65
C LYS A 19 9.84 -4.32 -10.77
N ILE A 20 8.67 -3.72 -10.91
CA ILE A 20 7.42 -4.46 -11.10
C ILE A 20 7.40 -5.03 -12.51
N ARG A 21 7.15 -6.34 -12.61
CA ARG A 21 7.09 -7.05 -13.89
C ARG A 21 5.65 -7.12 -14.39
N GLU A 22 5.51 -7.30 -15.71
CA GLU A 22 4.21 -7.61 -16.29
C GLU A 22 3.64 -8.94 -15.76
N PRO A 23 2.31 -9.08 -15.65
CA PRO A 23 1.27 -8.10 -16.03
C PRO A 23 0.98 -7.03 -14.96
N HIS A 24 1.63 -7.10 -13.79
CA HIS A 24 1.32 -6.24 -12.64
C HIS A 24 1.64 -4.76 -12.91
N ALA A 25 2.70 -4.49 -13.68
CA ALA A 25 3.05 -3.12 -14.07
C ALA A 25 1.93 -2.46 -14.90
N THR A 26 1.32 -3.19 -15.85
CA THR A 26 0.15 -2.71 -16.59
C THR A 26 -1.07 -2.55 -15.68
N ILE A 27 -1.30 -3.48 -14.75
CA ILE A 27 -2.43 -3.40 -13.82
C ILE A 27 -2.34 -2.14 -12.96
N ILE A 28 -1.15 -1.78 -12.45
CA ILE A 28 -0.96 -0.57 -11.64
C ILE A 28 -1.29 0.70 -12.44
N ASP A 29 -0.92 0.77 -13.72
CA ASP A 29 -1.30 1.91 -14.58
C ASP A 29 -2.82 1.99 -14.78
N LEU A 30 -3.48 0.84 -14.96
CA LEU A 30 -4.94 0.77 -15.10
C LEU A 30 -5.66 1.18 -13.81
N ILE A 31 -5.13 0.82 -12.64
CA ILE A 31 -5.65 1.26 -11.34
C ILE A 31 -5.50 2.78 -11.22
N ASN A 32 -4.29 3.30 -11.46
CA ASN A 32 -3.98 4.71 -11.31
C ASN A 32 -4.74 5.62 -12.29
N SER A 33 -5.11 5.12 -13.47
CA SER A 33 -5.93 5.84 -14.45
C SER A 33 -7.43 5.75 -14.18
N SER A 34 -7.87 4.92 -13.23
CA SER A 34 -9.26 4.82 -12.83
C SER A 34 -9.69 5.99 -11.93
N SER A 35 -10.91 6.48 -12.15
CA SER A 35 -11.59 7.43 -11.27
C SER A 35 -12.18 6.78 -10.00
N ALA A 36 -12.11 5.46 -9.88
CA ALA A 36 -12.56 4.72 -8.70
C ALA A 36 -11.80 5.17 -7.43
N TYR A 37 -12.45 5.03 -6.29
CA TYR A 37 -11.81 5.21 -4.98
C TYR A 37 -10.86 4.02 -4.71
N LYS A 38 -9.60 4.31 -4.41
CA LYS A 38 -8.52 3.32 -4.31
C LYS A 38 -8.16 3.07 -2.85
N VAL A 39 -8.28 1.82 -2.42
CA VAL A 39 -7.95 1.35 -1.08
C VAL A 39 -6.74 0.43 -1.18
N ALA A 40 -5.61 0.82 -0.61
CA ALA A 40 -4.46 -0.08 -0.48
C ALA A 40 -4.52 -0.88 0.82
N VAL A 41 -4.17 -2.16 0.74
CA VAL A 41 -4.08 -3.08 1.88
C VAL A 41 -2.62 -3.25 2.26
N ASP A 42 -2.31 -2.99 3.52
CA ASP A 42 -0.98 -2.95 4.12
C ASP A 42 -0.08 -1.83 3.61
N VAL A 43 0.19 -1.80 2.31
CA VAL A 43 1.11 -0.90 1.60
C VAL A 43 0.59 -0.73 0.17
N PRO A 44 0.59 0.47 -0.45
CA PRO A 44 0.32 0.59 -1.87
C PRO A 44 1.31 -0.23 -2.70
N SER A 45 0.80 -1.08 -3.58
CA SER A 45 1.61 -1.99 -4.37
C SER A 45 2.65 -1.24 -5.18
N GLY A 46 3.93 -1.51 -4.92
CA GLY A 46 5.06 -0.85 -5.56
C GLY A 46 5.76 0.24 -4.75
N LEU A 47 5.24 0.56 -3.57
CA LEU A 47 5.94 1.37 -2.57
C LEU A 47 6.86 0.49 -1.74
N ASP A 48 8.10 0.94 -1.53
CA ASP A 48 8.98 0.38 -0.53
C ASP A 48 8.52 0.81 0.88
N PRO A 49 8.09 -0.11 1.75
CA PRO A 49 7.48 0.23 3.04
C PRO A 49 8.47 0.81 4.06
N ASP A 50 9.76 0.55 3.90
CA ASP A 50 10.79 0.98 4.85
C ASP A 50 11.30 2.39 4.51
N THR A 51 11.50 2.64 3.22
CA THR A 51 12.12 3.89 2.73
C THR A 51 11.09 4.89 2.21
N GLY A 52 9.93 4.42 1.74
CA GLY A 52 8.93 5.24 1.04
C GLY A 52 9.29 5.51 -0.42
N MET A 53 10.35 4.88 -0.94
CA MET A 53 10.76 5.04 -2.33
C MET A 53 9.85 4.24 -3.27
N ILE A 54 9.60 4.81 -4.44
CA ILE A 54 8.95 4.12 -5.56
C ILE A 54 10.03 3.90 -6.61
N LEU A 55 10.35 2.63 -6.87
CA LEU A 55 11.45 2.31 -7.80
C LEU A 55 11.04 2.45 -9.27
N ASP A 56 9.78 2.16 -9.59
CA ASP A 56 9.26 2.19 -10.96
C ASP A 56 7.81 2.65 -10.99
N LYS A 57 6.88 1.82 -10.49
CA LYS A 57 5.46 2.11 -10.42
C LYS A 57 4.93 1.82 -9.02
N CYS A 58 3.90 2.56 -8.63
CA CYS A 58 3.19 2.37 -7.38
C CYS A 58 1.72 2.71 -7.57
N VAL A 59 0.84 1.99 -6.88
CA VAL A 59 -0.57 2.40 -6.76
C VAL A 59 -0.66 3.71 -5.98
N LYS A 60 -1.43 4.67 -6.48
CA LYS A 60 -1.76 5.91 -5.79
C LYS A 60 -3.10 5.74 -5.10
N ALA A 61 -3.07 5.37 -3.83
CA ALA A 61 -4.26 5.10 -3.04
C ALA A 61 -4.88 6.39 -2.49
N ASP A 62 -6.20 6.39 -2.35
CA ASP A 62 -6.92 7.43 -1.62
C ASP A 62 -6.88 7.15 -0.10
N VAL A 63 -6.81 5.87 0.28
CA VAL A 63 -6.61 5.41 1.66
C VAL A 63 -5.78 4.13 1.68
N THR A 64 -4.89 4.01 2.67
CA THR A 64 -4.13 2.80 2.97
C THR A 64 -4.50 2.28 4.35
N ILE A 65 -4.93 1.02 4.42
CA ILE A 65 -5.21 0.31 5.67
C ILE A 65 -4.00 -0.55 5.99
N THR A 66 -3.18 -0.12 6.95
CA THR A 66 -1.98 -0.86 7.38
C THR A 66 -2.22 -1.56 8.71
N PHE A 67 -1.45 -2.61 8.99
CA PHE A 67 -1.68 -3.46 10.15
C PHE A 67 -0.60 -3.29 11.21
N HIS A 68 -1.02 -3.37 12.48
CA HIS A 68 -0.19 -3.29 13.68
C HIS A 68 0.49 -1.93 13.89
N LYS A 69 1.40 -1.54 12.99
CA LYS A 69 2.10 -0.24 13.01
C LYS A 69 2.27 0.30 11.59
N ALA A 70 2.25 1.62 11.46
CA ALA A 70 2.62 2.27 10.21
C ALA A 70 4.11 2.11 9.96
N LYS A 71 4.48 1.58 8.79
CA LYS A 71 5.89 1.51 8.38
C LYS A 71 6.36 2.92 7.99
N HIS A 72 7.63 3.21 8.24
CA HIS A 72 8.21 4.55 8.05
C HIS A 72 8.03 5.10 6.63
N GLY A 73 8.14 4.24 5.62
CA GLY A 73 7.98 4.61 4.23
C GLY A 73 6.59 5.12 3.88
N LEU A 74 5.54 4.63 4.55
CA LEU A 74 4.16 5.08 4.32
C LEU A 74 3.97 6.53 4.75
N LEU A 75 4.59 6.93 5.85
CA LEU A 75 4.49 8.29 6.40
C LEU A 75 5.24 9.34 5.57
N LYS A 76 6.02 8.91 4.59
CA LYS A 76 6.89 9.76 3.76
C LYS A 76 6.41 9.92 2.32
N ASN A 77 5.34 9.26 1.94
CA ASN A 77 4.90 9.23 0.54
C ASN A 77 3.39 9.41 0.42
N ASP A 78 3.00 10.44 -0.35
CA ASP A 78 1.61 10.80 -0.58
C ASP A 78 0.81 9.75 -1.36
N ALA A 79 1.49 8.78 -2.00
CA ALA A 79 0.84 7.65 -2.67
C ALA A 79 -0.02 6.79 -1.73
N CYS A 80 0.18 6.91 -0.41
CA CYS A 80 -0.61 6.19 0.59
C CYS A 80 -1.99 6.81 0.84
N GLY A 81 -2.20 8.08 0.44
CA GLY A 81 -3.40 8.83 0.80
C GLY A 81 -3.58 8.89 2.33
N LYS A 82 -4.83 8.76 2.80
CA LYS A 82 -5.10 8.65 4.24
C LYS A 82 -4.59 7.32 4.78
N ILE A 83 -3.83 7.32 5.87
CA ILE A 83 -3.37 6.07 6.52
C ILE A 83 -4.28 5.73 7.70
N ILE A 84 -4.74 4.48 7.75
CA ILE A 84 -5.51 3.90 8.86
C ILE A 84 -4.71 2.71 9.40
N ILE A 85 -4.38 2.74 10.69
CA ILE A 85 -3.71 1.63 11.37
C ILE A 85 -4.79 0.73 11.99
N CYS A 86 -4.84 -0.52 11.58
CA CYS A 86 -5.76 -1.52 12.09
C CYS A 86 -5.04 -2.48 13.05
N HIS A 87 -5.58 -2.63 14.25
CA HIS A 87 -5.12 -3.63 15.20
C HIS A 87 -5.64 -5.00 14.80
N ILE A 88 -4.71 -5.95 14.61
CA ILE A 88 -5.03 -7.31 14.16
C ILE A 88 -4.84 -8.36 15.27
N GLY A 89 -4.85 -7.92 16.54
CA GLY A 89 -4.73 -8.81 17.70
C GLY A 89 -3.31 -9.24 18.05
N ILE A 90 -2.30 -8.43 17.69
CA ILE A 90 -0.93 -8.65 18.19
C ILE A 90 -0.95 -8.46 19.71
N PRO A 91 -0.54 -9.48 20.50
CA PRO A 91 -0.56 -9.39 21.94
C PRO A 91 0.55 -8.43 22.42
N PRO A 92 0.33 -7.67 23.52
CA PRO A 92 1.32 -6.70 24.01
C PRO A 92 2.70 -7.32 24.26
N GLU A 93 2.77 -8.59 24.69
CA GLU A 93 4.03 -9.29 24.96
C GLU A 93 4.85 -9.56 23.69
N ALA A 94 4.21 -9.56 22.51
CA ALA A 94 4.86 -9.68 21.21
C ALA A 94 5.25 -8.31 20.63
N ASP A 95 4.68 -7.22 21.13
CA ASP A 95 4.96 -5.86 20.68
C ASP A 95 6.12 -5.25 21.48
N LYS A 96 7.33 -5.69 21.17
CA LYS A 96 8.57 -5.25 21.87
C LYS A 96 8.94 -3.78 21.64
N ASP A 97 8.21 -3.10 20.76
CA ASP A 97 8.45 -1.71 20.36
C ASP A 97 7.25 -0.79 20.70
N ASP A 98 6.29 -1.26 21.51
CA ASP A 98 5.31 -0.39 22.18
C ASP A 98 6.00 0.15 23.45
N PRO A 99 6.11 1.48 23.65
CA PRO A 99 6.75 2.03 24.84
C PRO A 99 6.09 1.58 26.15
#